data_AF-A0A3G9IUE3-F1
#
_entry.id   AF-A0A3G9IUE3-F1
#
_cell.length_a   1.000
_cell.length_b   1.000
_cell.length_c   1.000
_cell.angle_alpha   90.00
_cell.angle_beta   90.00
_cell.angle_gamma   90.00
#
_symmetry.space_group_name_H-M   'P 1'
#
loop_
_entity.id
_entity.type
_entity.pdbx_description
1 polymer ?
#
loop_
_entity_poly.entity_id
_entity_poly.type
_entity_poly.pdbx_seq_one_letter_code
_entity_poly.pdbx_strand_id
1 'polypeptide(L)'
;MWKDSVPAILMAHYPGMEGGTVIAKTSFGDINLGGKLPFVLPKRESDLPQVDWDATQIAYGYYHGYTLLEKEAIEPCLAYGYGLSYTTFELSQPSFVSREEGITACCLLKNTGSLRGDEVVQLYMGFNNSKADRPVKVL
;
A
#
# COMPACT_ATOMS: atom_id res chain seq x y z
N MET A 1 -2.78 -21.13 -2.53
CA MET A 1 -1.45 -20.48 -2.58
C MET A 1 -0.80 -20.72 -1.22
N TRP A 2 0.54 -20.81 -1.07
CA TRP A 2 1.15 -21.18 0.23
C TRP A 2 0.76 -20.23 1.38
N LYS A 3 0.43 -18.97 1.05
CA LYS A 3 -0.05 -17.98 2.02
C LYS A 3 -1.30 -18.42 2.79
N ASP A 4 -2.15 -19.23 2.16
CA ASP A 4 -3.41 -19.70 2.74
C ASP A 4 -3.17 -20.88 3.72
N SER A 5 -1.94 -21.39 3.77
CA SER A 5 -1.52 -22.51 4.62
C SER A 5 -0.70 -22.06 5.84
N VAL A 6 -0.53 -20.75 6.04
CA VAL A 6 0.21 -20.18 7.17
C VAL A 6 -0.68 -19.20 7.95
N PRO A 7 -0.53 -19.11 9.28
CA PRO A 7 -1.37 -18.23 10.10
C PRO A 7 -1.00 -16.75 9.99
N ALA A 8 0.25 -16.44 9.62
CA ALA A 8 0.76 -15.08 9.52
C ALA A 8 1.95 -15.01 8.56
N ILE A 9 2.17 -13.82 7.99
CA ILE A 9 3.33 -13.51 7.14
C ILE A 9 3.89 -12.17 7.63
N LEU A 10 5.19 -12.14 7.94
CA LEU A 10 5.93 -10.91 8.25
C LEU A 10 6.90 -10.61 7.11
N MET A 11 6.68 -9.49 6.41
CA MET A 11 7.58 -9.03 5.35
C MET A 11 8.66 -8.10 5.92
N ALA A 12 9.84 -8.67 6.24
CA ALA A 12 10.96 -7.94 6.84
C ALA A 12 11.93 -7.31 5.82
N HIS A 13 11.76 -7.56 4.51
CA HIS A 13 12.68 -7.14 3.45
C HIS A 13 14.13 -7.56 3.72
N TYR A 14 15.08 -6.62 3.61
CA TYR A 14 16.48 -6.75 4.01
C TYR A 14 16.68 -5.94 5.29
N PRO A 15 16.42 -6.51 6.48
CA PRO A 15 16.26 -5.76 7.71
C PRO A 15 17.58 -5.31 8.38
N GLY A 16 18.71 -5.49 7.69
CA GLY A 16 20.04 -5.09 8.17
C GLY A 16 20.49 -5.84 9.43
N MET A 17 21.50 -5.28 10.11
CA MET A 17 22.15 -5.93 11.26
C MET A 17 21.24 -6.11 12.48
N GLU A 18 20.24 -5.25 12.66
CA GLU A 18 19.26 -5.33 13.75
C GLU A 18 17.99 -6.11 13.38
N GLY A 19 17.97 -6.72 12.19
CA GLY A 19 16.77 -7.39 11.70
C GLY A 19 16.30 -8.54 12.56
N GLY A 20 17.22 -9.33 13.11
CA GLY A 20 16.89 -10.39 14.06
C GLY A 20 16.20 -9.85 15.32
N THR A 21 16.69 -8.74 15.85
CA THR A 21 16.10 -8.05 17.01
C THR A 21 14.67 -7.59 16.72
N VAL A 22 14.46 -6.92 15.58
CA VAL A 22 13.14 -6.39 15.21
C VAL A 22 12.15 -7.53 14.95
N ILE A 23 12.56 -8.57 14.20
CA ILE A 23 11.70 -9.72 13.91
C ILE A 23 11.28 -10.43 15.19
N ALA A 24 12.20 -10.65 16.14
CA ALA A 24 11.88 -11.27 17.42
C ALA A 24 10.89 -10.41 18.22
N LYS A 25 11.20 -9.12 18.42
CA LYS A 25 10.33 -8.19 19.15
C LYS A 25 8.94 -8.08 18.54
N THR A 26 8.83 -8.04 17.22
CA THR A 26 7.53 -8.03 16.54
C THR A 26 6.80 -9.36 16.71
N SER A 27 7.49 -10.49 16.61
CA SER A 27 6.86 -11.82 16.74
C SER A 27 6.31 -12.07 18.15
N PHE A 28 6.96 -11.53 19.18
CA PHE A 28 6.51 -11.62 20.58
C PHE A 28 5.57 -10.46 20.99
N GLY A 29 5.30 -9.51 20.10
CA GLY A 29 4.40 -8.39 20.38
C GLY A 29 5.00 -7.26 21.22
N ASP A 30 6.31 -7.28 21.46
CA ASP A 30 7.04 -6.21 22.17
C ASP A 30 6.97 -4.87 21.41
N ILE A 31 6.86 -4.95 20.07
CA ILE A 31 6.64 -3.79 19.20
C ILE A 31 5.56 -4.09 18.16
N ASN A 32 4.78 -3.07 17.84
CA ASN A 32 3.76 -3.09 16.78
C ASN A 32 4.29 -2.31 15.57
N LEU A 33 4.33 -2.94 14.39
CA LEU A 33 4.80 -2.32 13.16
C LEU A 33 3.61 -1.79 12.35
N GLY A 34 3.71 -0.53 11.89
CA GLY A 34 2.70 0.12 11.04
C GLY A 34 3.07 0.20 9.56
N GLY A 35 4.04 -0.62 9.10
CA GLY A 35 4.54 -0.57 7.73
C GLY A 35 3.48 -0.89 6.68
N LYS A 36 3.51 -0.18 5.55
CA LYS A 36 2.61 -0.38 4.40
C LYS A 36 3.43 -0.65 3.14
N LEU A 37 2.92 -1.49 2.25
CA LEU A 37 3.61 -1.84 1.01
C LEU A 37 3.76 -0.61 0.09
N PRO A 38 5.00 -0.27 -0.34
CA PRO A 38 5.25 0.81 -1.29
C PRO A 38 5.11 0.35 -2.76
N PHE A 39 4.61 -0.86 -2.99
CA PHE A 39 4.32 -1.44 -4.30
C PHE A 39 3.10 -2.36 -4.20
N VAL A 40 2.51 -2.69 -5.34
CA VAL A 40 1.44 -3.69 -5.42
C VAL A 40 2.06 -5.09 -5.57
N LEU A 41 1.51 -6.09 -4.90
CA LEU A 41 1.87 -7.48 -5.12
C LEU A 41 0.84 -8.11 -6.07
N PRO A 42 1.18 -8.45 -7.32
CA PRO A 42 0.25 -9.03 -8.28
C PRO A 42 -0.15 -10.46 -7.89
N LYS A 43 -1.27 -10.96 -8.42
CA LYS A 43 -1.64 -12.38 -8.27
C LYS A 43 -0.81 -13.28 -9.19
N ARG A 44 -0.49 -12.80 -10.39
CA ARG A 44 0.30 -13.50 -11.41
C ARG A 44 1.38 -12.58 -11.95
N GLU A 45 2.52 -13.15 -12.32
CA GLU A 45 3.60 -12.42 -12.97
C GLU A 45 3.16 -11.76 -14.28
N SER A 46 2.25 -12.41 -15.03
CA SER A 46 1.66 -11.89 -16.26
C SER A 46 0.81 -10.63 -16.08
N ASP A 47 0.45 -10.28 -14.84
CA ASP A 47 -0.28 -9.04 -14.54
C ASP A 47 0.67 -7.82 -14.45
N LEU A 48 1.98 -8.03 -14.55
CA LEU A 48 2.99 -6.97 -14.62
C LEU A 48 3.53 -6.82 -16.05
N PRO A 49 4.07 -5.63 -16.39
CA PRO A 49 4.83 -5.45 -17.62
C PRO A 49 5.94 -6.49 -17.73
N GLN A 50 6.03 -7.14 -18.88
CA GLN A 50 7.08 -8.11 -19.15
C GLN A 50 8.43 -7.39 -19.23
N VAL A 51 9.42 -7.90 -18.49
CA VAL A 51 10.77 -7.35 -18.47
C VAL A 51 11.66 -8.21 -19.35
N ASP A 52 12.27 -7.57 -20.34
CA ASP A 52 13.41 -8.13 -21.05
C ASP A 52 14.69 -7.73 -20.29
N TRP A 53 15.34 -8.71 -19.66
CA TRP A 53 16.53 -8.50 -18.84
C TRP A 53 17.78 -8.17 -19.66
N ASP A 54 17.79 -8.47 -20.96
CA ASP A 54 18.88 -8.17 -21.88
C ASP A 54 18.65 -6.84 -22.64
N ALA A 55 17.50 -6.19 -22.42
CA ALA A 55 17.17 -4.94 -23.09
C ALA A 55 18.14 -3.82 -22.69
N THR A 56 18.68 -3.12 -23.69
CA THR A 56 19.52 -1.93 -23.51
C THR A 56 18.70 -0.64 -23.36
N GLN A 57 17.39 -0.71 -23.62
CA GLN A 57 16.44 0.39 -23.46
C GLN A 57 15.06 -0.16 -23.12
N ILE A 58 14.34 0.52 -22.23
CA ILE A 58 12.94 0.24 -21.90
C ILE A 58 12.11 1.52 -22.00
N ALA A 59 10.92 1.42 -22.60
CA ALA A 59 9.95 2.51 -22.61
C ALA A 59 8.97 2.30 -21.44
N TYR A 60 8.98 3.22 -20.48
CA TYR A 60 7.98 3.21 -19.42
C TYR A 60 6.65 3.77 -19.91
N GLY A 61 5.60 2.98 -19.75
CA GLY A 61 4.24 3.44 -19.99
C GLY A 61 3.76 4.40 -18.90
N TYR A 62 2.70 5.15 -19.22
CA TYR A 62 2.04 6.03 -18.26
C TYR A 62 1.47 5.25 -17.06
N TYR A 63 0.94 4.05 -17.30
CA TYR A 63 0.43 3.15 -16.27
C TYR A 63 1.49 2.17 -15.79
N HIS A 64 1.63 2.05 -14.48
CA HIS A 64 2.52 1.10 -13.82
C HIS A 64 2.07 0.82 -12.38
N GLY A 65 2.53 -0.28 -11.79
CA GLY A 65 2.20 -0.64 -10.43
C GLY A 65 0.69 -0.74 -10.20
N TYR A 66 0.20 -0.19 -9.07
CA TYR A 66 -1.22 -0.27 -8.73
C TYR A 66 -2.11 0.46 -9.75
N THR A 67 -1.63 1.53 -10.38
CA THR A 67 -2.42 2.29 -11.36
C THR A 67 -2.71 1.48 -12.62
N LEU A 68 -1.77 0.61 -13.03
CA LEU A 68 -1.97 -0.32 -14.15
C LEU A 68 -3.00 -1.40 -13.79
N LEU A 69 -2.81 -2.09 -12.66
CA LEU A 69 -3.74 -3.14 -12.22
C LEU A 69 -5.16 -2.60 -12.03
N GLU A 70 -5.32 -1.42 -11.44
CA GLU A 70 -6.64 -0.80 -11.28
C GLU A 70 -7.25 -0.39 -12.62
N LYS A 71 -6.45 0.11 -13.56
CA LYS A 71 -6.91 0.47 -14.91
C LYS A 71 -7.42 -0.74 -15.69
N GLU A 72 -6.78 -1.89 -15.51
CA GLU A 72 -7.13 -3.16 -16.15
C GLU A 72 -8.15 -3.98 -15.37
N ALA A 73 -8.67 -3.44 -14.25
CA ALA A 73 -9.58 -4.13 -13.33
C ALA A 73 -9.03 -5.49 -12.82
N ILE A 74 -7.71 -5.57 -12.62
CA ILE A 74 -7.02 -6.74 -12.09
C ILE A 74 -6.90 -6.60 -10.56
N GLU A 75 -7.45 -7.59 -9.86
CA GLU A 75 -7.37 -7.64 -8.39
C GLU A 75 -5.98 -8.10 -7.93
N PRO A 76 -5.25 -7.33 -7.10
CA PRO A 76 -3.92 -7.71 -6.63
C PRO A 76 -3.98 -8.82 -5.57
N CYS A 77 -2.83 -9.46 -5.31
CA CYS A 77 -2.67 -10.35 -4.16
C CYS A 77 -2.63 -9.54 -2.85
N LEU A 78 -1.85 -8.44 -2.85
CA LEU A 78 -1.85 -7.41 -1.82
C LEU A 78 -1.79 -6.05 -2.50
N ALA A 79 -2.70 -5.15 -2.10
CA ALA A 79 -2.79 -3.81 -2.69
C ALA A 79 -1.58 -2.93 -2.30
N TYR A 80 -1.29 -1.93 -3.13
CA TYR A 80 -0.41 -0.84 -2.73
C TYR A 80 -0.95 -0.18 -1.45
N GLY A 81 -0.06 0.17 -0.53
CA GLY A 81 -0.44 0.73 0.76
C GLY A 81 -1.04 -0.29 1.76
N TYR A 82 -1.08 -1.58 1.42
CA TYR A 82 -1.53 -2.63 2.34
C TYR A 82 -0.53 -2.86 3.46
N GLY A 83 -1.01 -3.02 4.69
CA GLY A 83 -0.22 -3.44 5.84
C GLY A 83 -1.08 -3.51 7.09
N LEU A 84 -0.88 -4.54 7.89
CA LEU A 84 -1.65 -4.80 9.10
C LEU A 84 -0.98 -4.16 10.32
N SER A 85 -1.72 -4.13 11.43
CA SER A 85 -1.23 -3.71 12.74
C SER A 85 -1.75 -4.68 13.81
N TYR A 86 -1.05 -4.78 14.95
CA TYR A 86 -1.55 -5.52 16.12
C TYR A 86 -2.61 -4.75 16.91
N THR A 87 -2.87 -3.49 16.55
CA THR A 87 -4.01 -2.72 17.04
C THR A 87 -4.94 -2.37 15.90
N THR A 88 -6.12 -1.85 16.21
CA THR A 88 -7.10 -1.40 15.23
C THR A 88 -7.22 0.11 15.25
N PHE A 89 -7.48 0.70 14.07
CA PHE A 89 -7.71 2.12 13.92
C PHE A 89 -9.05 2.38 13.25
N GLU A 90 -9.72 3.44 13.69
CA GLU A 90 -10.93 3.96 13.08
C GLU A 90 -10.63 5.34 12.49
N LEU A 91 -10.87 5.48 11.18
CA LEU A 91 -10.86 6.75 10.49
C LEU A 91 -12.29 7.28 10.44
N SER A 92 -12.52 8.52 10.86
CA SER A 92 -13.85 9.13 10.88
C SER A 92 -13.81 10.61 10.50
N GLN A 93 -14.99 11.16 10.24
CA GLN A 93 -15.19 12.59 9.93
C GLN A 93 -14.27 13.12 8.82
N PRO A 94 -14.20 12.46 7.64
CA PRO A 94 -13.42 12.99 6.54
C PRO A 94 -14.05 14.31 6.07
N SER A 95 -13.22 15.33 5.89
CA SER A 95 -13.61 16.62 5.34
C SER A 95 -12.57 17.08 4.34
N PHE A 96 -13.04 17.73 3.27
CA PHE A 96 -12.22 18.19 2.17
C PHE A 96 -12.57 19.64 1.88
N VAL A 97 -11.57 20.51 1.88
CA VAL A 97 -11.74 21.93 1.54
C VAL A 97 -10.85 22.23 0.35
N SER A 98 -11.49 22.55 -0.78
CA SER A 98 -10.80 23.03 -1.97
C SER A 98 -10.57 24.54 -1.86
N ARG A 99 -9.34 24.98 -2.09
CA ARG A 99 -8.93 26.38 -2.19
C ARG A 99 -8.13 26.57 -3.49
N GLU A 100 -7.77 27.81 -3.83
CA GLU A 100 -6.94 28.08 -5.01
C GLU A 100 -5.58 27.36 -4.95
N GLU A 101 -5.03 27.18 -3.74
CA GLU A 101 -3.74 26.54 -3.50
C GLU A 101 -3.78 25.00 -3.52
N GLY A 102 -4.97 24.39 -3.53
CA GLY A 102 -5.13 22.94 -3.53
C GLY A 102 -6.26 22.45 -2.62
N ILE A 103 -6.17 21.17 -2.22
CA ILE A 103 -7.18 20.52 -1.39
C ILE A 103 -6.58 20.24 -0.01
N THR A 104 -7.22 20.74 1.04
CA THR A 104 -6.95 20.33 2.42
C THR A 104 -7.90 19.20 2.79
N ALA A 105 -7.35 18.04 3.13
CA ALA A 105 -8.10 16.91 3.67
C ALA A 105 -7.84 16.77 5.18
N CYS A 106 -8.91 16.62 5.95
CA CYS A 106 -8.85 16.39 7.39
C CYS A 106 -9.68 15.16 7.75
N CYS A 107 -9.24 14.40 8.74
CA CYS A 107 -9.98 13.30 9.32
C CYS A 107 -9.56 13.11 10.78
N LEU A 108 -10.39 12.41 11.55
CA LEU A 108 -10.03 11.93 12.86
C LEU A 108 -9.54 10.48 12.75
N LEU A 109 -8.37 10.23 13.32
CA LEU A 109 -7.81 8.89 13.44
C LEU A 109 -7.81 8.50 14.92
N LYS A 110 -8.48 7.40 15.26
CA LYS A 110 -8.55 6.88 16.63
C LYS A 110 -7.96 5.47 16.68
N ASN A 111 -7.02 5.24 17.58
CA ASN A 111 -6.64 3.88 17.97
C ASN A 111 -7.76 3.29 18.85
N THR A 112 -8.38 2.21 18.37
CA THR A 112 -9.51 1.54 19.02
C THR A 112 -9.12 0.22 19.69
N GLY A 113 -7.89 -0.24 19.49
CA GLY A 113 -7.38 -1.44 20.16
C GLY A 113 -6.68 -1.13 21.48
N SER A 114 -6.11 -2.18 22.09
CA SER A 114 -5.44 -2.12 23.39
C SER A 114 -3.92 -1.88 23.30
N LEU A 115 -3.35 -1.94 22.09
CA LEU A 115 -1.92 -1.78 21.87
C LEU A 115 -1.60 -0.42 21.25
N ARG A 116 -0.45 0.13 21.61
CA ARG A 116 0.11 1.29 20.89
C ARG A 116 0.47 0.86 19.46
N GLY A 117 0.30 1.77 18.51
CA GLY A 117 0.69 1.56 17.12
C GLY A 117 0.59 2.85 16.35
N ASP A 118 1.14 2.83 15.14
CA ASP A 118 1.07 3.92 14.18
C ASP A 118 0.23 3.47 12.97
N GLU A 119 -0.43 4.42 12.31
CA GLU A 119 -1.25 4.19 11.12
C GLU A 119 -0.86 5.20 10.02
N VAL A 120 -0.91 4.76 8.77
CA VAL A 120 -0.61 5.56 7.59
C VAL A 120 -1.93 5.86 6.87
N VAL A 121 -2.44 7.08 7.08
CA VAL A 121 -3.61 7.58 6.35
C VAL A 121 -3.21 7.94 4.92
N GLN A 122 -3.90 7.35 3.94
CA GLN A 122 -3.63 7.54 2.52
C GLN A 122 -4.80 8.27 1.86
N LEU A 123 -4.53 9.40 1.21
CA LEU A 123 -5.51 10.16 0.42
C LEU A 123 -5.33 9.80 -1.05
N TYR A 124 -6.40 9.36 -1.72
CA TYR A 124 -6.38 9.08 -3.14
C TYR A 124 -7.32 10.01 -3.90
N MET A 125 -6.84 10.56 -5.00
CA MET A 125 -7.59 11.46 -5.88
C MET A 125 -8.03 10.72 -7.15
N GLY A 126 -9.35 10.61 -7.35
CA GLY A 126 -9.96 10.01 -8.54
C GLY A 126 -10.29 11.01 -9.65
N PHE A 127 -10.50 10.53 -10.88
CA PHE A 127 -10.65 11.37 -12.08
C PHE A 127 -11.92 11.07 -12.91
N ASN A 128 -13.06 10.85 -12.27
CA ASN A 128 -14.31 10.35 -12.90
C ASN A 128 -14.87 11.18 -14.08
N ASN A 129 -14.40 12.42 -14.30
CA ASN A 129 -14.85 13.30 -15.39
C ASN A 129 -13.68 13.90 -16.20
N SER A 130 -12.53 13.23 -16.23
CA SER A 130 -11.40 13.68 -17.04
C SER A 130 -11.68 13.55 -18.54
N LYS A 131 -11.34 14.59 -19.31
CA LYS A 131 -11.31 14.52 -20.79
C LYS A 131 -10.07 13.80 -21.34
N ALA A 132 -9.04 13.64 -20.49
CA ALA A 132 -7.83 12.92 -20.81
C ALA A 132 -7.83 11.54 -20.14
N ASP A 133 -7.15 10.58 -20.75
CA ASP A 133 -6.93 9.27 -20.14
C ASP A 133 -6.11 9.41 -18.85
N ARG A 134 -6.59 8.81 -17.75
CA ARG A 134 -6.00 8.90 -16.41
C ARG A 134 -6.12 7.57 -15.65
N PRO A 135 -5.27 7.37 -14.62
CA PRO A 135 -5.50 6.34 -13.61
C PRO A 135 -6.88 6.46 -12.99
N VAL A 136 -7.39 5.36 -12.44
CA VAL A 136 -8.66 5.37 -11.69
C VAL A 136 -8.56 6.34 -10.51
N LYS A 137 -7.42 6.29 -9.80
CA LYS A 137 -7.02 7.22 -8.75
C LYS A 137 -5.50 7.26 -8.63
N VAL A 138 -4.98 8.30 -7.99
CA VAL A 138 -3.57 8.42 -7.60
C VAL A 138 -3.47 8.82 -6.13
N LEU A 139 -2.46 8.29 -5.42
CA LEU A 139 -2.04 8.78 -4.10
C LEU A 139 -1.55 10.23 -4.20
#